data_AF-A0A7V4JGK9-F1
#
_entry.id   AF-A0A7V4JGK9-F1
#
_cell.length_a   1.000
_cell.length_b   1.000
_cell.length_c   1.000
_cell.angle_alpha   90.00
_cell.angle_beta   90.00
_cell.angle_gamma   90.00
#
_symmetry.space_group_name_H-M   'P 1'
#
loop_
_entity.id
_entity.type
_entity.pdbx_description
1 polymer ?
#
loop_
_entity_poly.entity_id
_entity_poly.type
_entity_poly.pdbx_seq_one_letter_code
_entity_poly.pdbx_strand_id
1 'polypeptide(L)'
;MAASNGAGDGLAGSSGYIRSTVPVARNVFWVILALLAWVLFQGLRAHAPVPGGRWSHTPFDLVFLVLLPALAAFAFTRLFLVLTQSARGTLNVYAVLSSPLAWLFWLGLAIGLVGHGVHIAAHALYRAIPEAFIGGAYAQKVAFLDTDLGYLLLGIGFFLASLAVVVQGQGVGQRLTGPERLLFVVGSLATYGFVIVYVGVAGQQVIPAIAASVVLTGASLWILPPSEVTHDPIGALITPGTFLAGLTLIIWTIVVGGQPSWP
;
A
#
# COMPACT_ATOMS: atom_id res chain seq x y z
N MET A 1 -38.86 59.41 -15.34
CA MET A 1 -39.71 58.22 -15.09
C MET A 1 -39.02 57.02 -15.72
N ALA A 2 -38.27 56.29 -14.90
CA ALA A 2 -38.48 54.85 -14.59
C ALA A 2 -38.04 53.93 -15.76
N ALA A 3 -36.88 53.24 -15.76
CA ALA A 3 -36.28 52.29 -14.81
C ALA A 3 -37.08 50.98 -14.63
N SER A 4 -36.56 49.87 -15.17
CA SER A 4 -36.38 48.55 -14.52
C SER A 4 -35.71 47.57 -15.51
N ASN A 5 -34.41 47.32 -15.35
CA ASN A 5 -33.80 46.24 -14.58
C ASN A 5 -33.72 44.90 -15.33
N GLY A 6 -32.69 44.77 -16.18
CA GLY A 6 -32.03 43.49 -16.41
C GLY A 6 -31.14 43.17 -15.20
N ALA A 7 -31.54 42.18 -14.41
CA ALA A 7 -30.71 41.55 -13.40
C ALA A 7 -31.22 40.12 -13.21
N GLY A 8 -30.59 39.20 -13.94
CA GLY A 8 -30.88 37.78 -13.89
C GLY A 8 -29.64 36.96 -14.24
N ASP A 9 -28.46 37.42 -13.83
CA ASP A 9 -27.21 36.68 -13.96
C ASP A 9 -26.48 36.69 -12.63
N GLY A 10 -26.22 35.50 -12.10
CA GLY A 10 -25.50 35.30 -10.86
C GLY A 10 -26.29 34.41 -9.91
N LEU A 11 -25.92 33.11 -9.89
CA LEU A 11 -26.05 32.12 -8.79
C LEU A 11 -26.33 30.68 -9.26
N ALA A 12 -26.17 30.36 -10.55
CA ALA A 12 -26.29 28.98 -11.05
C ALA A 12 -24.94 28.27 -11.31
N GLY A 13 -23.85 28.66 -10.61
CA GLY A 13 -22.49 28.19 -10.90
C GLY A 13 -21.86 27.20 -9.91
N SER A 14 -22.42 27.00 -8.72
CA SER A 14 -21.73 26.25 -7.63
C SER A 14 -22.36 24.91 -7.25
N SER A 15 -23.52 24.55 -7.81
CA SER A 15 -24.29 23.37 -7.37
C SER A 15 -23.78 22.03 -7.94
N GLY A 16 -23.06 22.05 -9.07
CA GLY A 16 -22.57 20.83 -9.73
C GLY A 16 -21.36 20.19 -9.05
N TYR A 17 -20.45 20.99 -8.50
CA TYR A 17 -19.19 20.51 -7.91
C TYR A 17 -19.38 19.88 -6.52
N ILE A 18 -20.39 20.33 -5.77
CA ILE A 18 -20.64 19.88 -4.40
C ILE A 18 -21.36 18.51 -4.40
N ARG A 19 -22.18 18.20 -5.40
CA ARG A 19 -22.96 16.94 -5.42
C ARG A 19 -22.17 15.71 -5.86
N SER A 20 -21.12 15.85 -6.68
CA SER A 20 -20.32 14.72 -7.16
C SER A 20 -19.22 14.27 -6.18
N THR A 21 -18.76 15.17 -5.30
CA THR A 21 -17.65 14.92 -4.37
C THR A 21 -18.10 14.32 -3.03
N VAL A 22 -19.34 14.54 -2.60
CA VAL A 22 -19.89 14.01 -1.33
C VAL A 22 -19.89 12.47 -1.24
N PRO A 23 -20.27 11.70 -2.29
CA PRO A 23 -20.19 10.24 -2.25
C PRO A 23 -18.76 9.73 -2.19
N VAL A 24 -17.83 10.42 -2.87
CA VAL A 24 -16.41 10.08 -2.91
C VAL A 24 -15.76 10.33 -1.55
N ALA A 25 -15.94 11.52 -0.98
CA ALA A 25 -15.39 11.87 0.32
C ALA A 25 -15.88 10.91 1.42
N ARG A 26 -17.17 10.50 1.35
CA ARG A 26 -17.73 9.50 2.27
C ARG A 26 -17.11 8.12 2.08
N ASN A 27 -16.87 7.67 0.85
CA ASN A 27 -16.19 6.40 0.59
C ASN A 27 -14.73 6.42 1.05
N VAL A 28 -13.99 7.49 0.79
CA VAL A 28 -12.61 7.68 1.29
C VAL A 28 -12.59 7.62 2.82
N PHE A 29 -13.51 8.35 3.46
CA PHE A 29 -13.64 8.35 4.92
C PHE A 29 -13.85 6.93 5.48
N TRP A 30 -14.76 6.14 4.90
CA TRP A 30 -15.00 4.77 5.34
C TRP A 30 -13.82 3.83 5.10
N VAL A 31 -13.09 4.02 4.00
CA VAL A 31 -11.86 3.25 3.73
C VAL A 31 -10.79 3.58 4.78
N ILE A 32 -10.56 4.87 5.07
CA ILE A 32 -9.62 5.29 6.11
C ILE A 32 -10.04 4.73 7.47
N LEU A 33 -11.33 4.82 7.81
CA LEU A 33 -11.85 4.27 9.07
C LEU A 33 -11.64 2.76 9.15
N ALA A 34 -11.87 2.02 8.06
CA ALA A 34 -11.64 0.57 8.00
C ALA A 34 -10.16 0.23 8.21
N LEU A 35 -9.25 0.94 7.55
CA LEU A 35 -7.81 0.77 7.74
C LEU A 35 -7.38 1.09 9.18
N LEU A 36 -7.88 2.20 9.75
CA LEU A 36 -7.60 2.56 11.15
C LEU A 36 -8.12 1.51 12.12
N ALA A 37 -9.35 1.03 11.91
CA ALA A 37 -9.92 -0.05 12.72
C ALA A 37 -9.08 -1.34 12.62
N TRP A 38 -8.58 -1.64 11.42
CA TRP A 38 -7.74 -2.81 11.20
C TRP A 38 -6.39 -2.68 11.91
N VAL A 39 -5.68 -1.57 11.75
CA VAL A 39 -4.39 -1.31 12.42
C VAL A 39 -4.56 -1.29 13.93
N LEU A 40 -5.61 -0.64 14.43
CA LEU A 40 -5.92 -0.61 15.85
C LEU A 40 -6.18 -2.03 16.39
N PHE A 41 -6.97 -2.83 15.67
CA PHE A 41 -7.24 -4.21 16.06
C PHE A 41 -5.97 -5.05 16.10
N GLN A 42 -5.10 -4.93 15.08
CA GLN A 42 -3.81 -5.60 15.07
C GLN A 42 -2.95 -5.21 16.27
N GLY A 43 -2.85 -3.92 16.58
CA GLY A 43 -2.09 -3.41 17.73
C GLY A 43 -2.62 -3.95 19.06
N LEU A 44 -3.95 -3.98 19.23
CA LEU A 44 -4.59 -4.55 20.41
C LEU A 44 -4.38 -6.07 20.52
N ARG A 45 -4.37 -6.80 19.39
CA ARG A 45 -4.22 -8.26 19.37
C ARG A 45 -2.77 -8.73 19.49
N ALA A 46 -1.79 -7.91 19.11
CA ALA A 46 -0.37 -8.29 19.09
C ALA A 46 0.17 -8.84 20.42
N HIS A 47 -0.41 -8.42 21.55
CA HIS A 47 -0.01 -8.82 22.91
C HIS A 47 -1.13 -9.52 23.68
N ALA A 48 -2.26 -9.81 23.04
CA ALA A 48 -3.38 -10.44 23.69
C ALA A 48 -3.18 -11.96 23.77
N PRO A 49 -3.62 -12.62 24.86
CA PRO A 49 -3.51 -14.06 24.99
C PRO A 49 -4.31 -14.78 23.89
N VAL A 50 -3.83 -15.97 23.52
CA VAL A 50 -4.52 -16.88 22.60
C VAL A 50 -5.89 -17.23 23.20
N PRO A 51 -6.99 -17.21 22.41
CA PRO A 51 -8.31 -17.50 22.94
C PRO A 51 -8.33 -18.93 23.51
N GLY A 52 -8.85 -19.11 24.73
CA GLY A 52 -9.08 -20.44 25.29
C GLY A 52 -10.29 -21.10 24.63
N GLY A 53 -10.15 -22.34 24.14
CA GLY A 53 -11.25 -23.11 23.56
C GLY A 53 -10.83 -24.12 22.48
N ARG A 54 -11.82 -24.71 21.78
CA ARG A 54 -11.58 -25.66 20.68
C ARG A 54 -11.12 -25.01 19.37
N TRP A 55 -11.15 -23.69 19.30
CA TRP A 55 -10.88 -22.91 18.09
C TRP A 55 -9.66 -22.04 18.31
N SER A 56 -8.74 -22.02 17.33
CA SER A 56 -7.53 -21.19 17.37
C SER A 56 -7.81 -19.70 17.20
N HIS A 57 -8.92 -19.35 16.54
CA HIS A 57 -9.37 -17.98 16.30
C HIS A 57 -10.83 -17.81 16.68
N THR A 58 -11.15 -16.65 17.24
CA THR A 58 -12.54 -16.25 17.37
C THR A 58 -13.11 -15.84 16.00
N PRO A 59 -14.43 -15.92 15.77
CA PRO A 59 -15.03 -15.38 14.56
C PRO A 59 -14.69 -13.90 14.34
N PHE A 60 -14.46 -13.14 15.42
CA PHE A 60 -14.02 -11.76 15.38
C PHE A 60 -12.59 -11.63 14.81
N ASP A 61 -11.66 -12.49 15.23
CA ASP A 61 -10.30 -12.53 14.67
C ASP A 61 -10.34 -12.82 13.16
N LEU A 62 -11.19 -13.74 12.70
CA LEU A 62 -11.32 -14.06 11.27
C LEU A 62 -11.82 -12.86 10.44
N VAL A 63 -12.76 -12.09 10.98
CA VAL A 63 -13.27 -10.89 10.31
C VAL A 63 -12.16 -9.85 10.17
N PHE A 64 -11.42 -9.54 11.23
CA PHE A 64 -10.45 -8.46 11.20
C PHE A 64 -9.10 -8.86 10.60
N LEU A 65 -8.67 -10.12 10.70
CA LEU A 65 -7.38 -10.57 10.17
C LEU A 65 -7.45 -10.99 8.70
N VAL A 66 -8.61 -11.50 8.24
CA VAL A 66 -8.73 -12.05 6.89
C VAL A 66 -9.74 -11.27 6.04
N LEU A 67 -10.97 -11.07 6.54
CA LEU A 67 -12.03 -10.48 5.74
C LEU A 67 -11.84 -8.97 5.52
N LEU A 68 -11.44 -8.22 6.56
CA LEU A 68 -11.27 -6.78 6.52
C LEU A 68 -10.17 -6.35 5.52
N PRO A 69 -8.96 -6.96 5.48
CA PRO A 69 -7.98 -6.69 4.41
C PRO A 69 -8.55 -6.87 3.01
N ALA A 70 -9.30 -7.95 2.76
CA ALA A 70 -9.91 -8.23 1.46
C ALA A 70 -11.03 -7.21 1.11
N LEU A 71 -11.85 -6.83 2.10
CA LEU A 71 -12.87 -5.80 1.94
C LEU A 71 -12.26 -4.41 1.73
N ALA A 72 -11.12 -4.10 2.38
CA ALA A 72 -10.38 -2.87 2.17
C ALA A 72 -9.86 -2.80 0.72
N ALA A 73 -9.23 -3.87 0.23
CA ALA A 73 -8.82 -3.99 -1.17
C ALA A 73 -10.00 -3.78 -2.13
N PHE A 74 -11.14 -4.41 -1.87
CA PHE A 74 -12.34 -4.24 -2.67
C PHE A 74 -12.89 -2.81 -2.63
N ALA A 75 -12.93 -2.18 -1.45
CA ALA A 75 -13.40 -0.82 -1.27
C ALA A 75 -12.50 0.20 -2.00
N PHE A 76 -11.19 -0.03 -2.01
CA PHE A 76 -10.22 0.73 -2.78
C PHE A 76 -10.48 0.65 -4.29
N THR A 77 -10.64 -0.56 -4.83
CA THR A 77 -10.98 -0.78 -6.24
C THR A 77 -12.32 -0.12 -6.61
N ARG A 78 -13.30 -0.17 -5.72
CA ARG A 78 -14.60 0.50 -5.92
C ARG A 78 -14.47 2.02 -5.90
N LEU A 79 -13.72 2.58 -4.95
CA LEU A 79 -13.47 4.03 -4.87
C LEU A 79 -12.83 4.54 -6.16
N PHE A 80 -11.90 3.78 -6.74
CA PHE A 80 -11.30 4.08 -8.04
C PHE A 80 -12.32 4.11 -9.18
N LEU A 81 -13.17 3.09 -9.29
CA LEU A 81 -14.22 3.06 -10.32
C LEU A 81 -15.13 4.29 -10.20
N VAL A 82 -15.49 4.69 -8.98
CA VAL A 82 -16.31 5.89 -8.74
C VAL A 82 -15.56 7.17 -9.10
N LEU A 83 -14.32 7.34 -8.65
CA LEU A 83 -13.49 8.52 -8.92
C LEU A 83 -13.27 8.72 -10.42
N THR A 84 -12.88 7.65 -11.13
CA THR A 84 -12.65 7.68 -12.57
C THR A 84 -13.91 8.02 -13.35
N GLN A 85 -15.05 7.43 -13.00
CA GLN A 85 -16.35 7.72 -13.61
C GLN A 85 -16.85 9.14 -13.32
N SER A 86 -16.52 9.72 -12.15
CA SER A 86 -16.96 11.06 -11.74
C SER A 86 -16.13 12.21 -12.32
N ALA A 87 -14.85 11.98 -12.60
CA ALA A 87 -13.90 13.04 -12.96
C ALA A 87 -13.72 13.23 -14.48
N ARG A 88 -14.19 12.29 -15.30
CA ARG A 88 -13.93 12.25 -16.74
C ARG A 88 -15.18 11.86 -17.52
N GLY A 89 -15.41 12.47 -18.68
CA GLY A 89 -16.45 12.02 -19.62
C GLY A 89 -16.23 10.56 -20.05
N THR A 90 -17.31 9.86 -20.41
CA THR A 90 -17.37 8.40 -20.63
C THR A 90 -16.19 7.81 -21.42
N LEU A 91 -15.70 8.50 -22.45
CA LEU A 91 -14.61 8.04 -23.30
C LEU A 91 -13.23 8.02 -22.60
N ASN A 92 -12.98 8.98 -21.71
CA ASN A 92 -11.72 9.11 -20.97
C ASN A 92 -11.74 8.24 -19.68
N VAL A 93 -12.92 7.82 -19.23
CA VAL A 93 -13.09 6.77 -18.20
C VAL A 93 -12.60 5.42 -18.72
N TYR A 94 -12.97 5.03 -19.95
CA TYR A 94 -12.50 3.78 -20.54
C TYR A 94 -10.99 3.74 -20.68
N ALA A 95 -10.35 4.83 -21.11
CA ALA A 95 -8.89 4.92 -21.24
C ALA A 95 -8.14 4.80 -19.89
N VAL A 96 -8.75 5.27 -18.79
CA VAL A 96 -8.15 5.15 -17.44
C VAL A 96 -8.41 3.77 -16.84
N LEU A 97 -9.60 3.19 -17.04
CA LEU A 97 -9.95 1.85 -16.56
C LEU A 97 -9.29 0.73 -17.37
N SER A 98 -8.95 0.96 -18.63
CA SER A 98 -8.23 0.01 -19.47
C SER A 98 -6.71 0.16 -19.40
N SER A 99 -6.20 1.14 -18.63
CA SER A 99 -4.75 1.35 -18.49
C SER A 99 -4.10 0.16 -17.78
N PRO A 100 -3.14 -0.54 -18.42
CA PRO A 100 -2.44 -1.66 -17.80
C PRO A 100 -1.75 -1.30 -16.48
N LEU A 101 -1.27 -0.05 -16.34
CA LEU A 101 -0.63 0.43 -15.12
C LEU A 101 -1.63 0.64 -13.97
N ALA A 102 -2.85 1.08 -14.27
CA ALA A 102 -3.90 1.19 -13.26
C ALA A 102 -4.29 -0.21 -12.74
N TRP A 103 -4.41 -1.19 -13.64
CA TRP A 103 -4.62 -2.59 -13.23
C TRP A 103 -3.48 -3.12 -12.38
N LEU A 104 -2.23 -2.85 -12.77
CA LEU A 104 -1.05 -3.26 -12.04
C LEU A 104 -1.02 -2.64 -10.63
N PHE A 105 -1.41 -1.38 -10.48
CA PHE A 105 -1.54 -0.72 -9.18
C PHE A 105 -2.57 -1.41 -8.29
N TRP A 106 -3.80 -1.61 -8.77
CA TRP A 106 -4.89 -2.17 -7.96
C TRP A 106 -4.69 -3.65 -7.65
N LEU A 107 -4.20 -4.44 -8.60
CA LEU A 107 -3.82 -5.82 -8.36
C LEU A 107 -2.67 -5.89 -7.35
N GLY A 108 -1.67 -5.03 -7.48
CA GLY A 108 -0.58 -4.92 -6.50
C GLY A 108 -1.10 -4.62 -5.10
N LEU A 109 -1.96 -3.61 -4.96
CA LEU A 109 -2.58 -3.25 -3.68
C LEU A 109 -3.38 -4.43 -3.10
N ALA A 110 -4.20 -5.09 -3.90
CA ALA A 110 -4.99 -6.24 -3.45
C ALA A 110 -4.11 -7.42 -2.99
N ILE A 111 -3.10 -7.77 -3.79
CA ILE A 111 -2.13 -8.83 -3.47
C ILE A 111 -1.40 -8.49 -2.16
N GLY A 112 -0.97 -7.24 -1.99
CA GLY A 112 -0.25 -6.80 -0.80
C GLY A 112 -1.09 -6.84 0.46
N LEU A 113 -2.34 -6.35 0.41
CA LEU A 113 -3.26 -6.38 1.54
C LEU A 113 -3.64 -7.80 1.95
N VAL A 114 -3.88 -8.68 0.96
CA VAL A 114 -4.15 -10.10 1.22
C VAL A 114 -2.92 -10.78 1.83
N GLY A 115 -1.72 -10.55 1.26
CA GLY A 115 -0.47 -11.09 1.80
C GLY A 115 -0.23 -10.69 3.26
N HIS A 116 -0.46 -9.42 3.59
CA HIS A 116 -0.36 -8.93 4.96
C HIS A 116 -1.40 -9.59 5.90
N GLY A 117 -2.65 -9.72 5.45
CA GLY A 117 -3.70 -10.42 6.21
C GLY A 117 -3.36 -11.90 6.44
N VAL A 118 -2.85 -12.58 5.43
CA VAL A 118 -2.40 -13.99 5.52
C VAL A 118 -1.26 -14.12 6.53
N HIS A 119 -0.25 -13.26 6.46
CA HIS A 119 0.86 -13.23 7.41
C HIS A 119 0.35 -13.10 8.85
N ILE A 120 -0.47 -12.09 9.16
CA ILE A 120 -0.95 -11.86 10.53
C ILE A 120 -1.83 -13.02 11.02
N ALA A 121 -2.72 -13.53 10.17
CA ALA A 121 -3.58 -14.65 10.53
C ALA A 121 -2.76 -15.92 10.79
N ALA A 122 -1.81 -16.24 9.92
CA ALA A 122 -0.93 -17.40 10.07
C ALA A 122 -0.02 -17.25 11.31
N HIS A 123 0.50 -16.06 11.57
CA HIS A 123 1.30 -15.78 12.76
C HIS A 123 0.50 -16.00 14.06
N ALA A 124 -0.73 -15.50 14.11
CA ALA A 124 -1.63 -15.72 15.24
C ALA A 124 -1.97 -17.20 15.40
N LEU A 125 -2.15 -17.92 14.29
CA LEU A 125 -2.44 -19.34 14.29
C LEU A 125 -1.25 -20.16 14.80
N TYR A 126 -0.03 -19.81 14.38
CA TYR A 126 1.19 -20.49 14.78
C TYR A 126 1.41 -20.42 16.30
N ARG A 127 1.18 -19.24 16.89
CA ARG A 127 1.24 -19.04 18.35
C ARG A 127 0.22 -19.88 19.14
N ALA A 128 -0.87 -20.32 18.49
CA ALA A 128 -1.91 -21.12 19.11
C ALA A 128 -1.65 -22.63 19.01
N ILE A 129 -0.61 -23.07 18.29
CA ILE A 129 -0.31 -24.49 18.10
C ILE A 129 0.28 -25.06 19.40
N PRO A 130 -0.29 -26.15 19.95
CA PRO A 130 0.29 -26.82 21.12
C PRO A 130 1.67 -27.41 20.80
N GLU A 131 2.58 -27.42 21.78
CA GLU A 131 3.97 -27.87 21.60
C GLU A 131 4.10 -29.27 20.98
N ALA A 132 3.16 -30.16 21.31
CA ALA A 132 3.08 -31.51 20.75
C ALA A 132 2.95 -31.57 19.21
N PHE A 133 2.51 -30.49 18.56
CA PHE A 133 2.26 -30.42 17.12
C PHE A 133 3.21 -29.48 16.35
N ILE A 134 4.15 -28.82 17.02
CA ILE A 134 5.07 -27.83 16.41
C ILE A 134 5.96 -28.46 15.31
N GLY A 135 6.32 -29.74 15.44
CA GLY A 135 7.09 -30.46 14.42
C GLY A 135 6.24 -31.09 13.30
N GLY A 136 4.91 -30.98 13.37
CA GLY A 136 4.00 -31.63 12.43
C GLY A 136 3.80 -30.88 11.11
N ALA A 137 3.30 -31.60 10.10
CA ALA A 137 3.02 -31.04 8.77
C ALA A 137 2.02 -29.86 8.80
N TYR A 138 1.15 -29.79 9.81
CA TYR A 138 0.24 -28.65 10.00
C TYR A 138 1.01 -27.38 10.39
N ALA A 139 1.88 -27.45 11.40
CA ALA A 139 2.68 -26.31 11.85
C ALA A 139 3.62 -25.79 10.76
N GLN A 140 4.20 -26.69 9.95
CA GLN A 140 5.01 -26.31 8.78
C GLN A 140 4.21 -25.52 7.74
N LYS A 141 2.96 -25.92 7.45
CA LYS A 141 2.11 -25.16 6.51
C LYS A 141 1.73 -23.79 7.05
N VAL A 142 1.46 -23.68 8.35
CA VAL A 142 1.17 -22.39 8.99
C VAL A 142 2.42 -21.50 8.96
N ALA A 143 3.60 -22.04 9.24
CA ALA A 143 4.85 -21.31 9.13
C ALA A 143 5.10 -20.82 7.70
N PHE A 144 4.91 -21.67 6.68
CA PHE A 144 5.00 -21.26 5.27
C PHE A 144 4.05 -20.12 4.91
N LEU A 145 2.80 -20.16 5.39
CA LEU A 145 1.84 -19.08 5.17
C LEU A 145 2.26 -17.77 5.86
N ASP A 146 2.88 -17.89 7.03
CA ASP A 146 3.35 -16.77 7.84
C ASP A 146 4.59 -16.09 7.21
N THR A 147 5.70 -16.82 7.09
CA THR A 147 7.01 -16.25 6.74
C THR A 147 7.28 -16.18 5.24
N ASP A 148 6.82 -17.15 4.47
CA ASP A 148 7.19 -17.23 3.06
C ASP A 148 6.12 -16.57 2.19
N LEU A 149 4.90 -17.14 2.19
CA LEU A 149 3.83 -16.68 1.30
C LEU A 149 3.33 -15.29 1.68
N GLY A 150 3.10 -15.03 2.97
CA GLY A 150 2.58 -13.76 3.46
C GLY A 150 3.48 -12.58 3.07
N TYR A 151 4.78 -12.69 3.36
CA TYR A 151 5.76 -11.67 2.98
C TYR A 151 5.99 -11.58 1.48
N LEU A 152 5.94 -12.71 0.74
CA LEU A 152 6.11 -12.70 -0.72
C LEU A 152 4.97 -11.92 -1.39
N LEU A 153 3.73 -12.21 -1.01
CA LEU A 153 2.56 -11.51 -1.52
C LEU A 153 2.59 -10.03 -1.10
N LEU A 154 2.95 -9.73 0.15
CA LEU A 154 3.14 -8.35 0.60
C LEU A 154 4.18 -7.60 -0.25
N GLY A 155 5.35 -8.22 -0.47
CA GLY A 155 6.46 -7.66 -1.25
C GLY A 155 6.10 -7.43 -2.71
N ILE A 156 5.52 -8.44 -3.38
CA ILE A 156 5.06 -8.34 -4.78
C ILE A 156 4.00 -7.25 -4.89
N GLY A 157 3.02 -7.24 -3.99
CA GLY A 157 1.93 -6.27 -4.02
C GLY A 157 2.43 -4.83 -3.85
N PHE A 158 3.28 -4.62 -2.86
CA PHE A 158 3.92 -3.33 -2.61
C PHE A 158 4.78 -2.86 -3.79
N PHE A 159 5.59 -3.77 -4.35
CA PHE A 159 6.43 -3.48 -5.52
C PHE A 159 5.60 -3.06 -6.74
N LEU A 160 4.58 -3.84 -7.10
CA LEU A 160 3.72 -3.52 -8.24
C LEU A 160 3.01 -2.18 -8.05
N ALA A 161 2.39 -1.95 -6.89
CA ALA A 161 1.74 -0.69 -6.60
C ALA A 161 2.71 0.50 -6.68
N SER A 162 3.90 0.36 -6.10
CA SER A 162 4.93 1.40 -6.13
C SER A 162 5.44 1.68 -7.55
N LEU A 163 5.66 0.63 -8.35
CA LEU A 163 6.14 0.75 -9.73
C LEU A 163 5.12 1.48 -10.60
N ALA A 164 3.84 1.15 -10.48
CA ALA A 164 2.79 1.86 -11.20
C ALA A 164 2.74 3.35 -10.83
N VAL A 165 2.90 3.67 -9.54
CA VAL A 165 2.93 5.07 -9.06
C VAL A 165 4.15 5.82 -9.60
N VAL A 166 5.34 5.22 -9.61
CA VAL A 166 6.54 5.83 -10.17
C VAL A 166 6.35 6.11 -11.66
N VAL A 167 5.92 5.12 -12.43
CA VAL A 167 5.80 5.24 -13.90
C VAL A 167 4.71 6.23 -14.32
N GLN A 168 3.60 6.31 -13.59
CA GLN A 168 2.47 7.15 -13.97
C GLN A 168 2.48 8.53 -13.29
N GLY A 169 3.05 8.63 -12.08
CA GLY A 169 2.91 9.79 -11.22
C GLY A 169 4.02 10.84 -11.35
N GLN A 170 5.22 10.44 -11.79
CA GLN A 170 6.35 11.35 -11.91
C GLN A 170 6.16 12.39 -13.02
N GLY A 171 6.50 13.65 -12.72
CA GLY A 171 6.41 14.76 -13.66
C GLY A 171 5.01 15.37 -13.81
N VAL A 172 3.99 14.83 -13.11
CA VAL A 172 2.59 15.30 -13.18
C VAL A 172 2.26 16.31 -12.08
N GLY A 173 3.01 16.29 -10.98
CA GLY A 173 2.77 17.13 -9.80
C GLY A 173 3.39 18.52 -9.87
N GLN A 174 2.92 19.42 -9.00
CA GLN A 174 3.62 20.69 -8.76
C GLN A 174 4.98 20.40 -8.11
N ARG A 175 6.02 21.12 -8.56
CA ARG A 175 7.37 20.96 -8.02
C ARG A 175 7.38 21.34 -6.54
N LEU A 176 7.93 20.45 -5.71
CA LEU A 176 8.17 20.71 -4.30
C LEU A 176 9.21 21.81 -4.15
N THR A 177 8.90 22.80 -3.31
CA THR A 177 9.81 23.92 -3.00
C THR A 177 9.97 24.06 -1.49
N GLY A 178 11.17 24.50 -1.07
CA GLY A 178 11.45 24.76 0.34
C GLY A 178 11.40 23.50 1.25
N PRO A 179 10.92 23.63 2.50
CA PRO A 179 11.05 22.60 3.54
C PRO A 179 10.16 21.37 3.33
N GLU A 180 9.09 21.47 2.52
CA GLU A 180 8.22 20.33 2.20
C GLU A 180 8.99 19.16 1.60
N ARG A 181 10.09 19.45 0.87
CA ARG A 181 10.98 18.45 0.31
C ARG A 181 11.55 17.50 1.36
N LEU A 182 11.94 18.03 2.52
CA LEU A 182 12.44 17.21 3.62
C LEU A 182 11.36 16.30 4.17
N LEU A 183 10.12 16.79 4.28
CA LEU A 183 9.00 15.97 4.75
C LEU A 183 8.71 14.80 3.80
N PHE A 184 8.77 15.03 2.49
CA PHE A 184 8.61 13.97 1.49
C PHE A 184 9.76 12.94 1.53
N VAL A 185 11.01 13.40 1.68
CA VAL A 185 12.18 12.51 1.80
C VAL A 185 12.14 11.69 3.10
N VAL A 186 11.81 12.32 4.23
CA VAL A 186 11.65 11.61 5.52
C VAL A 186 10.46 10.65 5.46
N GLY A 187 9.35 11.07 4.85
CA GLY A 187 8.21 10.21 4.58
C GLY A 187 8.58 9.01 3.72
N SER A 188 9.44 9.20 2.71
CA SER A 188 9.97 8.13 1.85
C SER A 188 10.72 7.08 2.65
N LEU A 189 11.63 7.52 3.53
CA LEU A 189 12.38 6.65 4.43
C LEU A 189 11.45 5.89 5.39
N ALA A 190 10.51 6.60 6.01
CA ALA A 190 9.60 6.02 6.99
C ALA A 190 8.57 5.04 6.39
N THR A 191 8.29 5.14 5.09
CA THR A 191 7.32 4.28 4.40
C THR A 191 8.02 3.28 3.49
N TYR A 192 8.49 3.72 2.32
CA TYR A 192 9.10 2.85 1.32
C TYR A 192 10.41 2.24 1.80
N GLY A 193 11.25 3.04 2.47
CA GLY A 193 12.51 2.55 3.02
C GLY A 193 12.29 1.47 4.08
N PHE A 194 11.45 1.79 5.07
CA PHE A 194 11.08 0.86 6.13
C PHE A 194 10.44 -0.42 5.62
N VAL A 195 9.46 -0.35 4.71
CA VAL A 195 8.76 -1.52 4.19
C VAL A 195 9.71 -2.46 3.43
N ILE A 196 10.62 -1.94 2.61
CA ILE A 196 11.59 -2.76 1.87
C ILE A 196 12.55 -3.47 2.83
N VAL A 197 13.07 -2.76 3.83
CA VAL A 197 13.93 -3.37 4.86
C VAL A 197 13.16 -4.41 5.67
N TYR A 198 11.91 -4.11 6.03
CA TYR A 198 11.04 -5.01 6.79
C TYR A 198 10.79 -6.32 6.03
N VAL A 199 10.39 -6.25 4.76
CA VAL A 199 10.18 -7.45 3.93
C VAL A 199 11.50 -8.20 3.71
N GLY A 200 12.61 -7.49 3.49
CA GLY A 200 13.92 -8.09 3.29
C GLY A 200 14.43 -8.85 4.53
N VAL A 201 14.35 -8.24 5.72
CA VAL A 201 14.89 -8.80 6.96
C VAL A 201 13.89 -9.73 7.66
N ALA A 202 12.67 -9.27 7.92
CA ALA A 202 11.67 -10.04 8.66
C ALA A 202 11.07 -11.17 7.82
N GLY A 203 10.89 -10.95 6.52
CA GLY A 203 10.44 -11.98 5.57
C GLY A 203 11.55 -12.86 5.01
N GLN A 204 12.82 -12.61 5.37
CA GLN A 204 14.00 -13.28 4.80
C GLN A 204 14.10 -13.16 3.26
N GLN A 205 13.44 -12.17 2.66
CA GLN A 205 13.40 -11.96 1.20
C GLN A 205 14.42 -10.93 0.76
N VAL A 206 15.69 -11.11 1.16
CA VAL A 206 16.72 -10.10 0.97
C VAL A 206 17.02 -9.83 -0.51
N ILE A 207 17.21 -10.88 -1.34
CA ILE A 207 17.46 -10.70 -2.78
C ILE A 207 16.26 -10.03 -3.47
N PRO A 208 15.02 -10.54 -3.33
CA PRO A 208 13.86 -9.87 -3.93
C PRO A 208 13.71 -8.41 -3.51
N ALA A 209 13.95 -8.09 -2.23
CA ALA A 209 13.86 -6.72 -1.72
C ALA A 209 14.93 -5.79 -2.32
N ILE A 210 16.17 -6.27 -2.47
CA ILE A 210 17.24 -5.54 -3.17
C ILE A 210 16.87 -5.33 -4.64
N ALA A 211 16.41 -6.38 -5.32
CA ALA A 211 16.00 -6.28 -6.73
C ALA A 211 14.85 -5.28 -6.93
N ALA A 212 13.83 -5.33 -6.07
CA ALA A 212 12.72 -4.39 -6.09
C ALA A 212 13.18 -2.94 -5.86
N SER A 213 14.08 -2.71 -4.90
CA SER A 213 14.71 -1.41 -4.66
C SER A 213 15.43 -0.90 -5.91
N VAL A 214 16.30 -1.72 -6.52
CA VAL A 214 17.06 -1.36 -7.73
C VAL A 214 16.13 -1.03 -8.89
N VAL A 215 15.08 -1.83 -9.10
CA VAL A 215 14.13 -1.58 -10.19
C VAL A 215 13.32 -0.30 -9.95
N LEU A 216 12.83 -0.06 -8.73
CA LEU A 216 12.07 1.16 -8.41
C LEU A 216 12.93 2.42 -8.51
N THR A 217 14.16 2.38 -7.98
CA THR A 217 15.09 3.50 -8.10
C THR A 217 15.51 3.69 -9.56
N GLY A 218 15.83 2.62 -10.28
CA GLY A 218 16.21 2.66 -11.69
C GLY A 218 15.10 3.21 -12.58
N ALA A 219 13.87 2.77 -12.39
CA ALA A 219 12.70 3.29 -13.12
C ALA A 219 12.48 4.78 -12.85
N SER A 220 12.63 5.22 -11.59
CA SER A 220 12.52 6.64 -11.23
C SER A 220 13.60 7.49 -11.90
N LEU A 221 14.86 7.05 -11.86
CA LEU A 221 15.98 7.77 -12.48
C LEU A 221 15.97 7.73 -14.01
N TRP A 222 15.26 6.77 -14.60
CA TRP A 222 15.05 6.70 -16.05
C TRP A 222 14.06 7.78 -16.53
N ILE A 223 13.08 8.13 -15.69
CA ILE A 223 12.04 9.11 -16.04
C ILE A 223 12.50 10.53 -15.71
N LEU A 224 13.13 10.72 -14.55
CA LEU A 224 13.61 12.03 -14.09
C LEU A 224 15.11 12.01 -13.82
N PRO A 225 15.85 13.07 -14.20
CA PRO A 225 17.26 13.17 -13.83
C PRO A 225 17.41 13.25 -12.30
N PRO A 226 18.52 12.74 -11.72
CA PRO A 226 18.71 12.68 -10.26
C PRO A 226 18.51 14.02 -9.53
N SER A 227 18.86 15.14 -10.18
CA SER A 227 18.69 16.50 -9.63
C SER A 227 17.22 16.93 -9.48
N GLU A 228 16.32 16.35 -10.28
CA GLU A 228 14.89 16.68 -10.27
C GLU A 228 14.05 15.73 -9.42
N VAL A 229 14.56 14.53 -9.09
CA VAL A 229 13.85 13.52 -8.29
C VAL A 229 13.30 14.08 -6.98
N THR A 230 14.09 14.88 -6.27
CA THR A 230 13.69 15.45 -4.97
C THR A 230 12.85 16.72 -5.10
N HIS A 231 12.64 17.22 -6.32
CA HIS A 231 11.73 18.32 -6.64
C HIS A 231 10.38 17.80 -7.15
N ASP A 232 10.32 16.55 -7.62
CA ASP A 232 9.06 15.89 -7.96
C ASP A 232 8.45 15.22 -6.71
N PRO A 233 7.14 15.39 -6.42
CA PRO A 233 6.54 14.83 -5.21
C PRO A 233 6.56 13.29 -5.18
N ILE A 234 6.40 12.61 -6.32
CA ILE A 234 6.44 11.14 -6.39
C ILE A 234 7.88 10.66 -6.32
N GLY A 235 8.78 11.30 -7.07
CA GLY A 235 10.22 11.10 -7.00
C GLY A 235 10.75 11.22 -5.57
N ALA A 236 10.40 12.30 -4.86
CA ALA A 236 10.83 12.57 -3.49
C ALA A 236 10.23 11.60 -2.47
N LEU A 237 8.98 11.16 -2.69
CA LEU A 237 8.27 10.24 -1.79
C LEU A 237 8.75 8.79 -1.92
N ILE A 238 9.20 8.34 -3.10
CA ILE A 238 9.52 6.93 -3.33
C ILE A 238 11.03 6.69 -3.38
N THR A 239 11.74 7.46 -4.20
CA THR A 239 13.11 7.15 -4.62
C THR A 239 14.16 7.16 -3.51
N PRO A 240 14.18 8.16 -2.58
CA PRO A 240 15.19 8.18 -1.52
C PRO A 240 15.09 6.99 -0.58
N GLY A 241 13.88 6.64 -0.15
CA GLY A 241 13.61 5.51 0.72
C GLY A 241 13.92 4.18 0.04
N THR A 242 13.48 3.98 -1.20
CA THR A 242 13.77 2.74 -1.94
C THR A 242 15.27 2.56 -2.14
N PHE A 243 15.99 3.60 -2.55
CA PHE A 243 17.44 3.55 -2.76
C PHE A 243 18.21 3.22 -1.47
N LEU A 244 17.92 3.95 -0.38
CA LEU A 244 18.61 3.75 0.89
C LEU A 244 18.29 2.41 1.52
N ALA A 245 17.08 1.88 1.34
CA ALA A 245 16.75 0.53 1.77
C ALA A 245 17.57 -0.54 1.03
N GLY A 246 17.70 -0.43 -0.29
CA GLY A 246 18.53 -1.34 -1.08
C GLY A 246 19.99 -1.30 -0.62
N LEU A 247 20.55 -0.10 -0.44
CA LEU A 247 21.90 0.08 0.10
C LEU A 247 22.04 -0.56 1.48
N THR A 248 21.07 -0.33 2.37
CA THR A 248 21.07 -0.87 3.73
C THR A 248 21.04 -2.39 3.72
N LEU A 249 20.22 -3.01 2.85
CA LEU A 249 20.15 -4.46 2.71
C LEU A 249 21.44 -5.04 2.12
N ILE A 250 22.07 -4.38 1.16
CA ILE A 250 23.38 -4.79 0.63
C ILE A 250 24.42 -4.77 1.76
N ILE A 251 24.51 -3.67 2.51
CA ILE A 251 25.44 -3.57 3.66
C ILE A 251 25.13 -4.66 4.68
N TRP A 252 23.85 -4.89 5.00
CA TRP A 252 23.40 -5.92 5.92
C TRP A 252 23.88 -7.31 5.48
N THR A 253 23.72 -7.67 4.20
CA THR A 253 24.19 -8.97 3.68
C THR A 253 25.70 -9.15 3.81
N ILE A 254 26.47 -8.09 3.56
CA ILE A 254 27.94 -8.13 3.63
C ILE A 254 28.42 -8.24 5.08
N VAL A 255 27.82 -7.47 6.00
CA VAL A 255 28.26 -7.37 7.40
C VAL A 255 27.82 -8.56 8.23
N VAL A 256 26.57 -9.01 8.08
CA VAL A 256 25.99 -10.08 8.92
C VAL A 256 26.33 -11.47 8.37
N GLY A 257 26.86 -11.57 7.15
CA GLY A 257 27.25 -12.84 6.53
C GLY A 257 26.05 -13.75 6.22
N GLY A 258 24.84 -13.19 6.17
CA GLY A 258 23.64 -13.93 5.81
C GLY A 258 23.74 -14.38 4.36
N GLN A 259 23.92 -15.69 4.13
CA GLN A 259 23.75 -16.24 2.80
C GLN A 259 22.34 -15.87 2.34
N PRO A 260 22.21 -15.18 1.19
CA PRO A 260 20.91 -14.81 0.72
C PRO A 260 20.15 -16.08 0.32
N SER A 261 19.12 -16.43 1.09
CA SER A 261 18.22 -17.53 0.76
C SER A 261 17.29 -17.09 -0.36
N TRP A 262 17.17 -17.94 -1.39
CA TRP A 262 16.05 -17.88 -2.31
C TRP A 262 14.87 -18.61 -1.65
N PRO A 263 13.64 -18.08 -1.76
CA PRO A 263 12.44 -18.87 -1.46
C PRO A 263 12.31 -20.05 -2.42
#